data_AF-A0SXR2-F1
#
_entry.id   AF-A0SXR2-F1
#
_cell.length_a   1.000
_cell.length_b   1.000
_cell.length_c   1.000
_cell.angle_alpha   90.00
_cell.angle_beta   90.00
_cell.angle_gamma   90.00
#
_symmetry.space_group_name_H-M   'P 1'
#
loop_
_entity.id
_entity.type
_entity.pdbx_description
1 polymer ?
#
loop_
_entity_poly.entity_id
_entity_poly.type
_entity_poly.pdbx_seq_one_letter_code
_entity_poly.pdbx_strand_id
1 'polypeptide(L)'
;NALPCPSGVCKWPKTGNEAIIPYEISRAFTKRQRITIEKALRDFSFGERTTCIRFVRKTETDINYLSFVSQNGCWSYLGQTGGRQLISLQRDRCVHKNIVQHQALHALGFHHEQVRSDRDDYVTIKYENIIQGAEHYFQIAPTNNL
;
A
#
# COMPACT_ATOMS: atom_id res chain seq x y z
N ASN A 1 -5.83 -7.10 -9.13
CA ASN A 1 -4.86 -6.16 -9.74
C ASN A 1 -3.45 -6.26 -9.10
N ALA A 2 -2.97 -7.46 -8.81
CA ALA A 2 -1.70 -7.65 -8.11
C ALA A 2 -0.50 -7.52 -9.06
N LEU A 3 0.62 -7.01 -8.57
CA LEU A 3 1.91 -6.94 -9.25
C LEU A 3 2.40 -8.36 -9.62
N PRO A 4 2.67 -8.66 -10.90
CA PRO A 4 3.32 -9.91 -11.30
C PRO A 4 4.70 -10.03 -10.64
N CYS A 5 4.94 -11.15 -9.95
CA CYS A 5 6.16 -11.36 -9.17
C CYS A 5 6.73 -12.77 -9.36
N PRO A 6 7.32 -13.08 -10.54
CA PRO A 6 7.80 -14.43 -10.83
C PRO A 6 8.89 -14.91 -9.87
N SER A 7 9.80 -14.03 -9.45
CA SER A 7 10.86 -14.35 -8.49
C SER A 7 10.39 -14.38 -7.03
N GLY A 8 9.18 -13.90 -6.74
CA GLY A 8 8.62 -13.79 -5.38
C GLY A 8 9.25 -12.69 -4.50
N VAL A 9 10.39 -12.10 -4.89
CA VAL A 9 11.14 -11.12 -4.06
C VAL A 9 10.34 -9.86 -3.74
N CYS A 10 9.39 -9.49 -4.60
CA CYS A 10 8.52 -8.34 -4.41
C CYS A 10 7.30 -8.60 -3.51
N LYS A 11 7.17 -9.81 -2.96
CA LYS A 11 6.15 -10.17 -1.96
C LYS A 11 6.76 -10.18 -0.57
N TRP A 12 5.99 -9.74 0.42
CA TRP A 12 6.37 -9.91 1.82
C TRP A 12 6.41 -11.40 2.19
N PRO A 13 7.47 -11.87 2.86
CA PRO A 13 7.60 -13.28 3.22
C PRO A 13 6.52 -13.69 4.22
N LYS A 14 6.15 -14.97 4.14
CA LYS A 14 5.28 -15.61 5.12
C LYS A 14 6.09 -16.35 6.18
N THR A 15 5.67 -16.22 7.42
CA THR A 15 6.12 -17.02 8.55
C THR A 15 4.95 -17.93 8.94
N GLY A 16 5.01 -19.20 8.54
CA GLY A 16 3.86 -20.10 8.63
C GLY A 16 2.70 -19.61 7.76
N ASN A 17 1.54 -19.39 8.36
CA ASN A 17 0.33 -18.94 7.65
C ASN A 17 0.19 -17.42 7.57
N GLU A 18 1.02 -16.66 8.27
CA GLU A 18 0.91 -15.20 8.35
C GLU A 18 2.03 -14.50 7.56
N ALA A 19 1.72 -13.35 6.97
CA ALA A 19 2.74 -12.44 6.46
C ALA A 19 2.97 -11.34 7.50
N ILE A 20 4.19 -11.25 8.02
CA ILE A 20 4.56 -10.24 9.02
C ILE A 20 5.20 -9.06 8.29
N ILE A 21 4.62 -7.87 8.46
CA ILE A 21 5.07 -6.63 7.84
C ILE A 21 5.50 -5.67 8.96
N PRO A 22 6.81 -5.58 9.24
CA PRO A 22 7.32 -4.64 10.22
C PRO A 22 7.10 -3.19 9.76
N TYR A 23 6.76 -2.31 10.70
CA TYR A 23 6.61 -0.88 10.41
C TYR A 23 7.05 0.03 11.56
N GLU A 24 7.42 1.24 11.19
CA GLU A 24 7.59 2.37 12.10
C GLU A 24 6.73 3.56 11.66
N ILE A 25 6.40 4.45 12.60
CA ILE A 25 5.70 5.70 12.29
C ILE A 25 6.54 6.86 12.76
N SER A 26 6.84 7.79 11.85
CA SER A 26 7.61 9.00 12.15
C SER A 26 7.03 9.77 13.33
N ARG A 27 7.93 10.33 14.15
CA ARG A 27 7.57 11.23 15.26
C ARG A 27 6.88 12.52 14.80
N ALA A 28 6.95 12.84 13.51
CA ALA A 28 6.21 13.95 12.93
C ALA A 28 4.69 13.79 13.16
N PHE A 29 4.14 12.57 13.14
CA PHE A 29 2.69 12.38 13.33
C PHE A 29 2.24 12.64 14.77
N THR A 30 1.11 13.35 14.93
CA THR A 30 0.48 13.54 16.24
C THR A 30 0.05 12.20 16.85
N LYS A 31 -0.21 12.17 18.17
CA LYS A 31 -0.74 10.96 18.84
C LYS A 31 -2.03 10.46 18.17
N ARG A 32 -2.94 11.37 17.82
CA ARG A 32 -4.21 11.03 17.14
C ARG A 32 -3.97 10.46 15.73
N GLN A 33 -3.03 11.03 14.98
CA GLN A 33 -2.64 10.54 13.65
C GLN A 33 -2.03 9.13 13.76
N ARG A 34 -1.13 8.90 14.71
CA ARG A 34 -0.54 7.57 14.97
C ARG A 34 -1.60 6.51 15.28
N ILE A 35 -2.55 6.82 16.16
CA ILE A 35 -3.68 5.92 16.48
C ILE A 35 -4.50 5.61 15.23
N THR A 36 -4.71 6.60 14.35
CA THR A 36 -5.48 6.41 13.10
C THR A 36 -4.75 5.45 12.16
N ILE A 37 -3.44 5.61 12.00
CA ILE A 37 -2.60 4.71 11.19
C ILE A 37 -2.63 3.29 11.78
N GLU A 38 -2.39 3.14 13.08
CA GLU A 38 -2.40 1.83 13.75
C GLU A 38 -3.75 1.12 13.63
N LYS A 39 -4.86 1.84 13.80
CA LYS A 39 -6.21 1.28 13.62
C LYS A 39 -6.43 0.81 12.18
N ALA A 40 -5.99 1.59 11.19
CA ALA A 40 -6.12 1.23 9.79
C ALA A 40 -5.33 -0.03 9.42
N LEU A 41 -4.12 -0.19 9.96
CA LEU A 41 -3.29 -1.38 9.76
C LEU A 41 -3.85 -2.61 10.48
N ARG A 42 -4.39 -2.42 11.69
CA ARG A 42 -5.00 -3.50 12.47
C ARG A 42 -6.20 -4.14 11.78
N ASP A 43 -6.98 -3.37 11.03
CA ASP A 43 -8.13 -3.90 10.29
C ASP A 43 -7.79 -5.03 9.31
N PHE A 44 -6.55 -5.14 8.83
CA PHE A 44 -6.15 -6.26 7.97
C PHE A 44 -6.18 -7.61 8.70
N SER A 45 -6.09 -7.61 10.04
CA SER A 45 -6.01 -8.83 10.85
C SER A 45 -7.24 -9.08 11.73
N PHE A 46 -8.29 -8.25 11.66
CA PHE A 46 -9.48 -8.38 12.50
C PHE A 46 -10.75 -8.00 11.73
N GLY A 47 -11.83 -8.75 11.95
CA GLY A 47 -13.18 -8.48 11.40
C GLY A 47 -13.68 -9.55 10.43
N GLU A 48 -14.76 -9.27 9.71
CA GLU A 48 -15.42 -10.24 8.80
C GLU A 48 -14.59 -10.58 7.55
N ARG A 49 -13.62 -9.74 7.20
CA ARG A 49 -12.71 -9.91 6.05
C ARG A 49 -11.25 -10.04 6.49
N THR A 50 -11.03 -10.79 7.58
CA THR A 50 -9.70 -10.99 8.16
C THR A 50 -8.75 -11.63 7.15
N THR A 51 -7.56 -11.05 6.98
CA THR A 51 -6.50 -11.58 6.12
C THR A 51 -5.41 -12.26 6.96
N CYS A 52 -4.40 -12.85 6.31
CA CYS A 52 -3.19 -13.34 6.96
C CYS A 52 -2.11 -12.27 7.17
N ILE A 53 -2.38 -11.01 6.83
CA ILE A 53 -1.42 -9.90 6.95
C ILE A 53 -1.37 -9.43 8.42
N ARG A 54 -0.17 -9.24 8.94
CA ARG A 54 0.09 -8.73 10.29
C ARG A 54 1.07 -7.58 10.23
N PHE A 55 0.58 -6.37 10.46
CA PHE A 55 1.44 -5.21 10.65
C PHE A 55 1.92 -5.16 12.10
N VAL A 56 3.24 -5.20 12.30
CA VAL A 56 3.86 -5.22 13.63
C VAL A 56 4.87 -4.08 13.79
N ARG A 57 5.05 -3.57 15.00
CA ARG A 57 6.10 -2.57 15.27
C ARG A 57 7.46 -3.19 14.95
N LYS A 58 8.26 -2.50 14.15
CA LYS A 58 9.59 -2.98 13.83
C LYS A 58 10.48 -3.04 15.08
N THR A 59 11.47 -3.92 15.04
CA THR A 59 12.57 -4.01 16.00
C THR A 59 13.85 -3.44 15.35
N GLU A 60 15.00 -3.68 15.99
CA GLU A 60 16.30 -3.32 15.46
C GLU A 60 16.84 -4.36 14.46
N THR A 61 16.31 -5.59 14.47
CA THR A 61 16.75 -6.68 13.58
C THR A 61 15.98 -6.74 12.27
N ASP A 62 14.89 -5.98 12.14
CA ASP A 62 14.08 -5.94 10.91
C ASP A 62 14.81 -5.17 9.81
N ILE A 63 15.26 -5.92 8.78
CA ILE A 63 15.96 -5.36 7.62
C ILE A 63 14.96 -4.70 6.66
N ASN A 64 13.86 -5.41 6.35
CA ASN A 64 12.82 -4.97 5.43
C ASN A 64 11.61 -4.47 6.23
N TYR A 65 11.24 -3.20 6.09
CA TYR A 65 10.12 -2.62 6.85
C TYR A 65 9.53 -1.38 6.19
N LEU A 66 8.29 -1.06 6.58
CA LEU A 66 7.59 0.16 6.16
C LEU A 66 7.89 1.32 7.11
N SER A 67 8.27 2.47 6.56
CA SER A 67 8.47 3.71 7.31
C SER A 67 7.40 4.72 6.90
N PHE A 68 6.41 4.93 7.78
CA PHE A 68 5.36 5.92 7.58
C PHE A 68 5.92 7.31 7.86
N VAL A 69 5.93 8.16 6.84
CA VAL A 69 6.49 9.52 6.87
C VAL A 69 5.49 10.55 6.37
N SER A 70 5.69 11.82 6.72
CA SER A 70 4.89 12.93 6.20
C SER A 70 5.67 13.67 5.12
N GLN A 71 5.51 13.24 3.87
CA GLN A 71 6.03 13.96 2.70
C GLN A 71 4.87 14.57 1.91
N ASN A 72 5.16 15.17 0.76
CA ASN A 72 4.13 15.73 -0.12
C ASN A 72 3.29 14.59 -0.73
N GLY A 73 1.97 14.67 -0.59
CA GLY A 73 1.03 13.71 -1.14
C GLY A 73 0.93 12.38 -0.37
N CYS A 74 0.05 11.51 -0.88
CA CYS A 74 -0.20 10.17 -0.37
C CYS A 74 0.31 9.16 -1.40
N TRP A 75 1.32 8.36 -1.05
CA TRP A 75 1.88 7.37 -1.97
C TRP A 75 2.65 6.28 -1.23
N SER A 76 2.85 5.15 -1.91
CA SER A 76 3.66 4.02 -1.47
C SER A 76 4.32 3.37 -2.69
N TYR A 77 5.42 2.66 -2.45
CA TYR A 77 5.93 1.69 -3.40
C TYR A 77 4.96 0.51 -3.58
N LEU A 78 5.10 -0.19 -4.71
CA LEU A 78 4.35 -1.42 -4.99
C LEU A 78 5.15 -2.64 -4.52
N GLY A 79 4.56 -3.41 -3.60
CA GLY A 79 5.17 -4.62 -3.04
C GLY A 79 6.34 -4.32 -2.09
N GLN A 80 7.09 -5.38 -1.77
CA GLN A 80 8.33 -5.29 -1.01
C GLN A 80 9.47 -4.83 -1.94
N THR A 81 10.15 -3.73 -1.59
CA THR A 81 11.29 -3.22 -2.35
C THR A 81 12.65 -3.54 -1.73
N GLY A 82 12.63 -4.12 -0.51
CA GLY A 82 13.84 -4.36 0.29
C GLY A 82 14.28 -3.13 1.10
N GLY A 83 14.94 -3.39 2.22
CA GLY A 83 15.38 -2.37 3.17
C GLY A 83 14.22 -1.56 3.77
N ARG A 84 14.55 -0.34 4.20
CA ARG A 84 13.55 0.65 4.62
C ARG A 84 12.84 1.20 3.39
N GLN A 85 11.54 0.94 3.27
CA GLN A 85 10.70 1.54 2.21
C GLN A 85 9.67 2.50 2.78
N LEU A 86 9.44 3.61 2.07
CA LEU A 86 8.59 4.69 2.56
C LEU A 86 7.14 4.51 2.17
N ILE A 87 6.26 4.93 3.08
CA ILE A 87 4.87 5.28 2.79
C ILE A 87 4.66 6.73 3.18
N SER A 88 4.36 7.60 2.21
CA SER A 88 4.02 8.99 2.49
C SER A 88 2.55 9.12 2.83
N LEU A 89 2.29 9.71 3.99
CA LEU A 89 1.00 10.21 4.40
C LEU A 89 1.17 11.67 4.80
N GLN A 90 0.91 12.60 3.88
CA GLN A 90 0.88 14.03 4.21
C GLN A 90 -0.10 14.26 5.38
N ARG A 91 0.41 14.77 6.49
CA ARG A 91 -0.30 14.81 7.79
C ARG A 91 -1.70 15.40 7.73
N ASP A 92 -1.87 16.47 6.98
CA ASP A 92 -3.11 17.25 6.96
C ASP A 92 -4.07 16.82 5.85
N ARG A 93 -3.73 15.77 5.09
CA ARG A 93 -4.52 15.31 3.93
C ARG A 93 -4.72 13.80 3.84
N CYS A 94 -3.72 13.02 4.26
CA CYS A 94 -3.66 11.58 3.97
C CYS A 94 -3.94 10.69 5.19
N VAL A 95 -3.98 11.24 6.41
CA VAL A 95 -4.14 10.44 7.64
C VAL A 95 -5.61 10.12 7.92
N HIS A 96 -6.23 9.44 6.97
CA HIS A 96 -7.57 8.89 7.04
C HIS A 96 -7.49 7.37 6.89
N LYS A 97 -8.34 6.64 7.61
CA LYS A 97 -8.27 5.17 7.71
C LYS A 97 -8.22 4.48 6.33
N ASN A 98 -9.11 4.89 5.44
CA ASN A 98 -9.19 4.38 4.06
C ASN A 98 -7.93 4.70 3.24
N ILE A 99 -7.38 5.91 3.35
CA ILE A 99 -6.16 6.29 2.62
C ILE A 99 -4.96 5.49 3.16
N VAL A 100 -4.85 5.31 4.47
CA VAL A 100 -3.79 4.48 5.06
C VAL A 100 -3.88 3.04 4.54
N GLN A 101 -5.08 2.46 4.50
CA GLN A 101 -5.32 1.12 3.97
C GLN A 101 -4.97 1.02 2.48
N HIS A 102 -5.33 2.03 1.69
CA HIS A 102 -4.98 2.12 0.28
C HIS A 102 -3.46 2.12 0.07
N GLN A 103 -2.73 2.96 0.81
CA GLN A 103 -1.27 2.98 0.70
C GLN A 103 -0.61 1.70 1.22
N ALA A 104 -1.21 1.05 2.24
CA ALA A 104 -0.76 -0.26 2.69
C ALA A 104 -1.00 -1.34 1.62
N LEU A 105 -2.12 -1.31 0.87
CA LEU A 105 -2.37 -2.24 -0.24
C LEU A 105 -1.33 -2.08 -1.36
N HIS A 106 -0.92 -0.85 -1.67
CA HIS A 106 0.22 -0.65 -2.58
C HIS A 106 1.48 -1.34 -2.05
N ALA A 107 1.85 -1.13 -0.79
CA ALA A 107 3.00 -1.82 -0.20
C ALA A 107 2.86 -3.35 -0.17
N LEU A 108 1.64 -3.88 -0.19
CA LEU A 108 1.36 -5.32 -0.33
C LEU A 108 1.42 -5.82 -1.79
N GLY A 109 1.55 -4.93 -2.77
CA GLY A 109 1.74 -5.26 -4.18
C GLY A 109 0.49 -5.11 -5.04
N PHE A 110 -0.51 -4.32 -4.62
CA PHE A 110 -1.70 -4.08 -5.42
C PHE A 110 -1.60 -2.76 -6.18
N HIS A 111 -1.90 -2.78 -7.48
CA HIS A 111 -2.02 -1.57 -8.28
C HIS A 111 -3.30 -0.79 -7.93
N HIS A 112 -3.63 0.26 -8.69
CA HIS A 112 -4.99 0.75 -8.74
C HIS A 112 -5.89 -0.21 -9.53
N GLU A 113 -7.20 -0.24 -9.26
CA GLU A 113 -8.09 -1.21 -9.92
C GLU A 113 -8.32 -0.86 -11.40
N GLN A 114 -8.43 0.44 -11.72
CA GLN A 114 -8.65 0.90 -13.09
C GLN A 114 -7.46 0.67 -14.04
N VAL A 115 -6.32 0.16 -13.54
CA VAL A 115 -5.16 -0.16 -14.38
C VAL A 115 -5.00 -1.66 -14.60
N ARG A 116 -5.98 -2.49 -14.23
CA ARG A 116 -5.93 -3.93 -14.55
C ARG A 116 -5.80 -4.19 -16.04
N SER A 117 -5.17 -5.31 -16.36
CA SER A 117 -5.04 -5.81 -17.74
C SER A 117 -6.38 -6.12 -18.42
N ASP A 118 -7.46 -6.33 -17.66
CA ASP A 118 -8.81 -6.58 -18.17
C ASP A 118 -9.76 -5.37 -17.98
N ARG A 119 -9.23 -4.19 -17.59
CA ARG A 119 -10.10 -3.07 -17.17
C ARG A 119 -11.04 -2.56 -18.25
N ASP A 120 -10.68 -2.72 -19.52
CA ASP A 120 -11.49 -2.26 -20.66
C ASP A 120 -12.79 -3.07 -20.83
N ASP A 121 -12.91 -4.25 -20.21
CA ASP A 121 -14.17 -5.02 -20.15
C ASP A 121 -15.19 -4.42 -19.16
N TYR A 122 -14.76 -3.51 -18.28
CA TYR A 122 -15.55 -3.01 -17.16
C TYR A 122 -15.73 -1.49 -17.16
N VAL A 123 -14.71 -0.75 -17.61
CA VAL A 123 -14.70 0.70 -17.57
C VAL A 123 -14.12 1.28 -18.85
N THR A 124 -14.65 2.43 -19.26
CA THR A 124 -14.09 3.24 -20.34
C THR A 124 -13.40 4.45 -19.75
N ILE A 125 -12.11 4.62 -20.06
CA ILE A 125 -11.37 5.83 -19.68
C ILE A 125 -11.61 6.92 -20.75
N LYS A 126 -12.28 8.00 -20.34
CA LYS A 126 -12.46 9.20 -21.18
C LYS A 126 -11.20 10.06 -21.14
N TYR A 127 -10.21 9.70 -21.94
CA TYR A 127 -8.90 10.36 -21.97
C TYR A 127 -8.97 11.87 -22.26
N GLU A 128 -9.97 12.31 -23.01
CA GLU A 128 -10.25 13.71 -23.30
C GLU A 128 -10.59 14.56 -22.05
N ASN A 129 -11.00 13.91 -20.95
CA ASN A 129 -11.31 14.56 -19.67
C ASN A 129 -10.16 14.48 -18.66
N ILE A 130 -9.04 13.86 -19.02
CA ILE A 130 -7.88 13.73 -18.13
C ILE A 130 -7.10 15.05 -18.14
N ILE A 131 -6.63 15.46 -16.96
CA ILE A 131 -5.70 16.60 -16.83
C ILE A 131 -4.46 16.31 -17.67
N GLN A 132 -4.11 17.23 -18.57
CA GLN A 132 -2.97 17.07 -19.47
C GLN A 132 -1.69 16.67 -18.71
N GLY A 133 -1.04 15.58 -19.13
CA GLY A 133 0.16 15.01 -18.51
C GLY A 133 -0.12 13.96 -17.41
N ALA A 134 -1.37 13.76 -17.01
CA ALA A 134 -1.78 12.79 -15.99
C ALA A 134 -2.28 11.45 -16.59
N GLU A 135 -2.19 11.26 -17.91
CA GLU A 135 -2.72 10.10 -18.64
C GLU A 135 -2.03 8.80 -18.21
N HIS A 136 -0.77 8.88 -17.78
CA HIS A 136 0.01 7.74 -17.31
C HIS A 136 -0.62 7.04 -16.07
N TYR A 137 -1.41 7.75 -15.25
CA TYR A 137 -2.12 7.14 -14.11
C TYR A 137 -3.26 6.21 -14.53
N PHE A 138 -3.64 6.25 -15.80
CA PHE A 138 -4.72 5.47 -16.40
C PHE A 138 -4.20 4.51 -17.46
N GLN A 139 -2.89 4.33 -17.61
CA GLN A 139 -2.36 3.29 -18.49
C GLN A 139 -2.57 1.91 -17.86
N ILE A 140 -2.91 0.92 -18.69
CA ILE A 140 -3.03 -0.48 -18.26
C ILE A 140 -1.66 -0.96 -17.76
N ALA A 141 -1.67 -1.63 -16.61
CA ALA A 141 -0.52 -2.30 -16.03
C ALA A 141 -0.60 -3.81 -16.27
N PRO A 142 0.53 -4.52 -16.41
CA PRO A 142 0.56 -5.97 -16.30
C PRO A 142 0.13 -6.36 -14.89
N THR A 143 -1.02 -7.04 -14.75
CA THR A 143 -1.56 -7.44 -13.45
C THR A 143 -1.93 -8.90 -13.42
N ASN A 144 -1.77 -9.52 -12.25
CA ASN A 144 -2.49 -10.75 -11.91
C ASN A 144 -3.88 -10.37 -11.40
N ASN A 145 -4.88 -10.80 -12.17
CA ASN A 145 -6.29 -10.53 -11.96
C ASN A 145 -6.87 -11.71 -11.18
N LEU A 146 -6.76 -11.62 -9.86
CA LEU A 146 -7.39 -12.55 -8.91
C LEU A 146 -8.91 -12.44 -8.96
#